data_AF-A0A399D1M0-F1
#
_entry.id   AF-A0A399D1M0-F1
#
_cell.length_a   1.000
_cell.length_b   1.000
_cell.length_c   1.000
_cell.angle_alpha   90.00
_cell.angle_beta   90.00
_cell.angle_gamma   90.00
#
_symmetry.space_group_name_H-M   'P 1'
#
loop_
_entity.id
_entity.type
_entity.pdbx_description
1 polymer ?
#
loop_
_entity_poly.entity_id
_entity_poly.type
_entity_poly.pdbx_seq_one_letter_code
_entity_poly.pdbx_strand_id
1 'polypeptide(L)'
;MRAPKTFRLHIGIFGRRNVGKSSILNALTQQNVSIVSEIAGTTTDPVEKPMELLPLGPVLFIDTAGIDDIGNLGGKRVAKTLAVFDRTDLGVIVTNFSDWGEYELQLMETFKEREIPFIIVFNKADVFPENIEITSQLDSIKVKHVSTSATVEMGISDLRQLLLNTAPSDFINRPSILADLVGPGEAAILVVPIDKEAPKGRLILPQVQSIRDLLDNDSFCVVVKERELREALSRFNKPPKLIVTDSQAFLKVTADTPPEIPLTSFSILFARFQGDLSEMVRGAMAIDTLKTGDKVLIAEACSHHPIGEDIGTVKIPRWLTQYVGGKLEIDNIRGHDFPENISEYKLIIHCGACMWNRRTMLSRIMKARQAKVPLTNYGLTIAYSLGIFERALQPFPAALEVFKSEN
;
A
#
# COMPACT_ATOMS: atom_id res chain seq x y z
N MET A 1 -15.85 -13.87 2.56
CA MET A 1 -15.31 -12.98 1.51
C MET A 1 -13.87 -12.66 1.92
N ARG A 2 -12.86 -12.79 1.06
CA ARG A 2 -11.44 -12.58 1.48
C ARG A 2 -11.18 -11.09 1.69
N ALA A 3 -10.59 -10.70 2.82
CA ALA A 3 -10.16 -9.30 3.04
C ALA A 3 -9.18 -8.88 1.91
N PRO A 4 -9.32 -7.67 1.32
CA PRO A 4 -8.38 -7.17 0.32
C PRO A 4 -6.94 -7.13 0.84
N LYS A 5 -5.94 -7.33 -0.03
CA LYS A 5 -4.50 -7.24 0.35
C LYS A 5 -4.17 -5.95 1.07
N THR A 6 -4.86 -4.87 0.71
CA THR A 6 -4.77 -3.56 1.36
C THR A 6 -4.91 -3.61 2.87
N PHE A 7 -5.82 -4.41 3.41
CA PHE A 7 -6.08 -4.46 4.85
C PHE A 7 -5.24 -5.53 5.57
N ARG A 8 -4.33 -6.21 4.88
CA ARG A 8 -3.51 -7.27 5.48
C ARG A 8 -2.20 -6.72 5.99
N LEU A 9 -1.82 -7.10 7.21
CA LEU A 9 -0.44 -6.92 7.68
C LEU A 9 0.45 -7.92 6.92
N HIS A 10 1.42 -7.43 6.16
CA HIS A 10 2.36 -8.28 5.45
C HIS A 10 3.53 -8.65 6.35
N ILE A 11 3.62 -9.93 6.71
CA ILE A 11 4.68 -10.48 7.55
C ILE A 11 5.66 -11.23 6.66
N GLY A 12 6.86 -10.68 6.46
CA GLY A 12 7.90 -11.31 5.65
C GLY A 12 8.72 -12.28 6.48
N ILE A 13 8.90 -13.51 6.00
CA ILE A 13 9.73 -14.53 6.66
C ILE A 13 11.04 -14.70 5.89
N PHE A 14 12.14 -14.41 6.57
CA PHE A 14 13.49 -14.35 6.06
C PHE A 14 14.38 -15.33 6.81
N GLY A 15 15.44 -15.82 6.16
CA GLY A 15 16.35 -16.79 6.76
C GLY A 15 16.94 -17.73 5.71
N ARG A 16 18.02 -18.42 6.09
CA ARG A 16 18.74 -19.38 5.23
C ARG A 16 17.86 -20.56 4.82
N ARG A 17 18.32 -21.38 3.89
CA ARG A 17 17.62 -22.64 3.56
C ARG A 17 17.64 -23.57 4.76
N ASN A 18 16.62 -24.43 4.83
CA ASN A 18 16.52 -25.51 5.82
C ASN A 18 16.47 -25.08 7.31
N VAL A 19 16.43 -23.77 7.64
CA VAL A 19 16.18 -23.27 9.01
C VAL A 19 14.74 -23.49 9.49
N GLY A 20 13.84 -23.95 8.62
CA GLY A 20 12.47 -24.34 8.97
C GLY A 20 11.43 -23.22 8.88
N LYS A 21 11.62 -22.23 8.00
CA LYS A 21 10.64 -21.15 7.72
C LYS A 21 9.22 -21.68 7.45
N SER A 22 9.08 -22.58 6.48
CA SER A 22 7.78 -23.13 6.12
C SER A 22 7.18 -24.02 7.22
N SER A 23 8.03 -24.68 8.02
CA SER A 23 7.58 -25.46 9.20
C SER A 23 7.00 -24.54 10.29
N ILE A 24 7.66 -23.41 10.59
CA ILE A 24 7.13 -22.41 11.51
C ILE A 24 5.81 -21.84 11.01
N LEU A 25 5.73 -21.51 9.72
CA LEU A 25 4.47 -21.03 9.12
C LEU A 25 3.34 -22.04 9.32
N ASN A 26 3.59 -23.31 9.06
CA ASN A 26 2.60 -24.36 9.23
C ASN A 26 2.22 -24.54 10.72
N ALA A 27 3.18 -24.48 11.63
CA ALA A 27 2.92 -24.56 13.07
C ALA A 27 2.09 -23.37 13.58
N LEU A 28 2.36 -22.15 13.08
CA LEU A 28 1.53 -20.97 13.35
C LEU A 28 0.11 -21.13 12.82
N THR A 29 -0.09 -21.84 11.70
CA THR A 29 -1.41 -22.07 11.09
C THR A 29 -2.25 -23.15 11.77
N GLN A 30 -1.63 -24.15 12.41
CA GLN A 30 -2.33 -25.35 12.90
C GLN A 30 -3.05 -25.15 14.23
N GLN A 31 -2.85 -24.02 14.91
CA GLN A 31 -3.54 -23.70 16.15
C GLN A 31 -4.66 -22.68 15.92
N ASN A 32 -5.92 -23.14 15.83
CA ASN A 32 -7.14 -22.30 15.78
C ASN A 32 -7.11 -21.11 14.79
N VAL A 33 -6.51 -21.26 13.60
CA VAL A 33 -6.52 -20.22 12.57
C VAL A 33 -7.13 -20.73 11.26
N SER A 34 -8.10 -19.99 10.70
CA SER A 34 -8.72 -20.30 9.42
C SER A 34 -7.79 -19.95 8.25
N ILE A 35 -7.19 -20.96 7.61
CA ILE A 35 -6.36 -20.77 6.41
C ILE A 35 -7.26 -20.35 5.23
N VAL A 36 -6.90 -19.26 4.56
CA VAL A 36 -7.57 -18.80 3.33
C VAL A 36 -6.73 -19.29 2.15
N SER A 37 -7.34 -19.97 1.16
CA SER A 37 -6.60 -20.81 0.19
C SER A 37 -5.35 -20.16 -0.44
N GLU A 38 -4.35 -21.01 -0.66
CA GLU A 38 -3.06 -20.71 -1.29
C GLU A 38 -3.22 -20.18 -2.71
N ILE A 39 -2.32 -19.29 -3.11
CA ILE A 39 -2.10 -18.91 -4.51
C ILE A 39 -0.67 -19.38 -4.83
N ALA A 40 -0.53 -20.53 -5.48
CA ALA A 40 0.77 -21.08 -5.84
C ALA A 40 1.38 -20.28 -7.01
N GLY A 41 2.55 -19.68 -6.77
CA GLY A 41 3.46 -19.18 -7.82
C GLY A 41 4.48 -20.25 -8.24
N THR A 42 5.45 -19.89 -9.08
CA THR A 42 6.55 -20.80 -9.45
C THR A 42 7.50 -21.01 -8.27
N THR A 43 8.32 -22.07 -8.29
CA THR A 43 9.28 -22.45 -7.22
C THR A 43 10.37 -21.41 -6.91
N THR A 44 10.37 -20.26 -7.58
CA THR A 44 11.31 -19.14 -7.39
C THR A 44 10.65 -17.83 -6.94
N ASP A 45 9.34 -17.80 -6.78
CA ASP A 45 8.60 -16.62 -6.33
C ASP A 45 8.26 -16.74 -4.84
N PRO A 46 8.23 -15.64 -4.08
CA PRO A 46 7.83 -15.67 -2.68
C PRO A 46 6.43 -16.27 -2.54
N VAL A 47 6.27 -17.21 -1.61
CA VAL A 47 4.98 -17.88 -1.38
C VAL A 47 4.13 -17.01 -0.46
N GLU A 48 2.94 -16.62 -0.94
CA GLU A 48 1.98 -15.79 -0.20
C GLU A 48 0.93 -16.66 0.48
N LYS A 49 0.88 -16.61 1.82
CA LYS A 49 -0.08 -17.36 2.65
C LYS A 49 -0.99 -16.41 3.44
N PRO A 50 -2.21 -16.13 2.96
CA PRO A 50 -3.15 -15.28 3.67
C PRO A 50 -3.83 -16.00 4.85
N MET A 51 -4.01 -15.27 5.95
CA MET A 51 -4.42 -15.82 7.24
C MET A 51 -5.24 -14.78 8.05
N GLU A 52 -6.05 -15.22 9.01
CA GLU A 52 -6.59 -14.39 10.09
C GLU A 52 -5.81 -14.64 11.39
N LEU A 53 -5.04 -13.66 11.88
CA LEU A 53 -4.28 -13.76 13.12
C LEU A 53 -4.97 -12.94 14.22
N LEU A 54 -5.78 -13.57 15.06
CA LEU A 54 -6.48 -12.87 16.14
C LEU A 54 -5.50 -12.44 17.26
N PRO A 55 -5.64 -11.25 17.86
CA PRO A 55 -6.62 -10.19 17.53
C PRO A 55 -6.19 -9.20 16.42
N LEU A 56 -5.03 -9.36 15.77
CA LEU A 56 -4.58 -8.45 14.67
C LEU A 56 -5.51 -8.45 13.45
N GLY A 57 -6.26 -9.53 13.23
CA GLY A 57 -7.12 -9.69 12.06
C GLY A 57 -6.35 -10.21 10.84
N PRO A 58 -6.62 -9.73 9.62
CA PRO A 58 -6.11 -10.36 8.42
C PRO A 58 -4.62 -10.07 8.21
N VAL A 59 -3.83 -11.10 7.94
CA VAL A 59 -2.38 -11.03 7.68
C VAL A 59 -2.02 -11.76 6.39
N LEU A 60 -0.86 -11.43 5.82
CA LEU A 60 -0.26 -12.11 4.69
C LEU A 60 1.16 -12.50 5.04
N PHE A 61 1.41 -13.79 5.23
CA PHE A 61 2.78 -14.28 5.33
C PHE A 61 3.43 -14.37 3.95
N ILE A 62 4.65 -13.86 3.84
CA ILE A 62 5.44 -13.86 2.61
C ILE A 62 6.71 -14.68 2.90
N ASP A 63 6.72 -15.94 2.47
CA ASP A 63 7.89 -16.82 2.63
C ASP A 63 8.93 -16.48 1.55
N THR A 64 10.10 -15.99 1.96
CA THR A 64 11.21 -15.72 1.02
C THR A 64 11.96 -17.01 0.73
N ALA A 65 12.35 -17.23 -0.53
CA ALA A 65 13.28 -18.31 -0.83
C ALA A 65 14.61 -18.05 -0.09
N GLY A 66 15.10 -19.01 0.71
CA GLY A 66 16.38 -18.86 1.41
C GLY A 66 17.52 -18.59 0.40
N ILE A 67 18.32 -17.55 0.66
CA ILE A 67 19.23 -16.91 -0.33
C ILE A 67 20.69 -17.31 -0.11
N ASP A 68 20.98 -18.33 0.67
CA ASP A 68 22.32 -18.78 1.03
C ASP A 68 23.15 -19.41 -0.12
N ASP A 69 22.76 -19.22 -1.38
CA ASP A 69 23.53 -19.67 -2.56
C ASP A 69 24.35 -18.51 -3.17
N ILE A 70 25.67 -18.53 -2.98
CA ILE A 70 26.69 -17.67 -3.62
C ILE A 70 26.95 -18.14 -5.08
N GLY A 71 25.89 -18.45 -5.83
CA GLY A 71 25.99 -18.94 -7.22
C GLY A 71 25.64 -17.88 -8.26
N ASN A 72 25.92 -18.15 -9.54
CA ASN A 72 25.60 -17.29 -10.72
C ASN A 72 24.11 -16.88 -10.87
N LEU A 73 23.21 -17.44 -10.06
CA LEU A 73 21.78 -17.10 -9.94
C LEU A 73 21.47 -16.13 -8.76
N GLY A 74 22.49 -15.69 -8.03
CA GLY A 74 22.38 -14.89 -6.80
C GLY A 74 21.81 -13.50 -7.01
N GLY A 75 22.22 -12.78 -8.07
CA GLY A 75 21.78 -11.39 -8.31
C GLY A 75 20.26 -11.24 -8.47
N LYS A 76 19.62 -12.12 -9.24
CA LYS A 76 18.15 -12.13 -9.40
C LYS A 76 17.41 -12.50 -8.12
N ARG A 77 18.01 -13.32 -7.25
CA ARG A 77 17.40 -13.71 -5.95
C ARG A 77 17.55 -12.62 -4.90
N VAL A 78 18.69 -11.94 -4.84
CA VAL A 78 18.90 -10.76 -3.98
C VAL A 78 17.88 -9.66 -4.33
N ALA A 79 17.71 -9.36 -5.62
CA ALA A 79 16.70 -8.40 -6.09
C ALA A 79 15.28 -8.79 -5.65
N LYS A 80 14.90 -10.08 -5.74
CA LYS A 80 13.59 -10.56 -5.29
C LYS A 80 13.40 -10.41 -3.78
N THR A 81 14.43 -10.65 -2.97
CA THR A 81 14.32 -10.47 -1.51
C THR A 81 14.22 -8.99 -1.15
N LEU A 82 14.99 -8.13 -1.82
CA LEU A 82 14.87 -6.68 -1.67
C LEU A 82 13.42 -6.21 -1.97
N ALA A 83 12.78 -6.77 -3.01
CA ALA A 83 11.39 -6.49 -3.33
C ALA A 83 10.40 -6.97 -2.23
N VAL A 84 10.74 -8.01 -1.45
CA VAL A 84 9.90 -8.44 -0.32
C VAL A 84 9.99 -7.47 0.85
N PHE A 85 11.17 -6.92 1.15
CA PHE A 85 11.31 -5.87 2.16
C PHE A 85 10.42 -4.65 1.86
N ASP A 86 10.28 -4.28 0.58
CA ASP A 86 9.48 -3.12 0.17
C ASP A 86 7.99 -3.23 0.49
N ARG A 87 7.48 -4.45 0.65
CA ARG A 87 6.08 -4.72 0.97
C ARG A 87 5.86 -5.35 2.34
N THR A 88 6.91 -5.47 3.16
CA THR A 88 6.87 -6.10 4.49
C THR A 88 6.58 -5.06 5.56
N ASP A 89 5.50 -5.26 6.32
CA ASP A 89 5.14 -4.44 7.49
C ASP A 89 5.84 -4.92 8.77
N LEU A 90 6.11 -6.24 8.87
CA LEU A 90 6.83 -6.85 9.99
C LEU A 90 7.75 -7.98 9.50
N GLY A 91 9.02 -7.96 9.91
CA GLY A 91 10.02 -8.97 9.56
C GLY A 91 10.13 -10.11 10.58
N VAL A 92 10.29 -11.34 10.10
CA VAL A 92 10.65 -12.51 10.93
C VAL A 92 11.93 -13.11 10.38
N ILE A 93 13.03 -13.01 11.13
CA ILE A 93 14.30 -13.66 10.80
C ILE A 93 14.32 -15.03 11.47
N VAL A 94 14.24 -16.10 10.68
CA VAL A 94 14.31 -17.47 11.17
C VAL A 94 15.73 -18.00 11.00
N THR A 95 16.30 -18.49 12.09
CA THR A 95 17.64 -19.08 12.14
C THR A 95 17.72 -20.13 13.25
N ASN A 96 18.89 -20.66 13.54
CA ASN A 96 19.16 -21.46 14.74
C ASN A 96 20.45 -20.94 15.40
N PHE A 97 20.74 -21.37 16.63
CA PHE A 97 21.89 -20.83 17.37
C PHE A 97 23.25 -21.18 16.75
N SER A 98 23.37 -22.28 16.00
CA SER A 98 24.65 -22.66 15.36
C SER A 98 24.93 -21.88 14.09
N ASP A 99 23.89 -21.49 13.36
CA ASP A 99 23.99 -20.82 12.05
C ASP A 99 23.96 -19.29 12.17
N TRP A 100 23.80 -18.75 13.37
CA TRP A 100 23.79 -17.31 13.64
C TRP A 100 25.11 -16.66 13.22
N GLY A 101 25.05 -15.70 12.29
CA GLY A 101 26.23 -14.97 11.87
C GLY A 101 25.95 -13.79 10.95
N GLU A 102 26.86 -13.55 10.00
CA GLU A 102 26.88 -12.34 9.16
C GLU A 102 25.58 -12.13 8.36
N TYR A 103 24.98 -13.20 7.84
CA TYR A 103 23.74 -13.11 7.05
C TYR A 103 22.56 -12.58 7.89
N GLU A 104 22.40 -13.10 9.10
CA GLU A 104 21.36 -12.66 10.03
C GLU A 104 21.58 -11.20 10.45
N LEU A 105 22.83 -10.83 10.71
CA LEU A 105 23.20 -9.44 11.01
C LEU A 105 22.91 -8.48 9.84
N GLN A 106 23.20 -8.88 8.60
CA GLN A 106 22.86 -8.10 7.40
C GLN A 106 21.35 -7.92 7.23
N LEU A 107 20.55 -8.97 7.49
CA LEU A 107 19.09 -8.86 7.48
C LEU A 107 18.61 -7.87 8.55
N MET A 108 19.16 -7.93 9.77
CA MET A 108 18.83 -7.00 10.85
C MET A 108 19.13 -5.56 10.47
N GLU A 109 20.31 -5.28 9.92
CA GLU A 109 20.67 -3.93 9.47
C GLU A 109 19.72 -3.45 8.36
N THR A 110 19.38 -4.31 7.39
CA THR A 110 18.41 -3.97 6.34
C THR A 110 17.02 -3.61 6.92
N PHE A 111 16.56 -4.32 7.95
CA PHE A 111 15.30 -3.97 8.61
C PHE A 111 15.39 -2.65 9.38
N LYS A 112 16.50 -2.38 10.07
CA LYS A 112 16.74 -1.12 10.78
C LYS A 112 16.78 0.06 9.82
N GLU A 113 17.56 -0.02 8.74
CA GLU A 113 17.67 1.02 7.70
C GLU A 113 16.32 1.37 7.07
N ARG A 114 15.44 0.37 6.96
CA ARG A 114 14.10 0.54 6.40
C ARG A 114 13.04 0.88 7.45
N GLU A 115 13.40 0.96 8.73
CA GLU A 115 12.47 1.19 9.84
C GLU A 115 11.30 0.18 9.85
N ILE A 116 11.61 -1.09 9.55
CA ILE A 116 10.64 -2.18 9.60
C ILE A 116 10.83 -2.91 10.93
N PRO A 117 9.79 -3.01 11.78
CA PRO A 117 9.90 -3.79 13.01
C PRO A 117 10.13 -5.27 12.66
N PHE A 118 11.03 -5.91 13.40
CA PHE A 118 11.37 -7.31 13.15
C PHE A 118 11.55 -8.10 14.44
N ILE A 119 11.46 -9.42 14.31
CA ILE A 119 11.72 -10.39 15.39
C ILE A 119 12.67 -11.47 14.89
N ILE A 120 13.45 -12.03 15.81
CA ILE A 120 14.32 -13.19 15.53
C ILE A 120 13.66 -14.45 16.10
N VAL A 121 13.67 -15.52 15.31
CA VAL A 121 13.15 -16.82 15.70
C VAL A 121 14.28 -17.84 15.60
N PHE A 122 14.78 -18.27 16.76
CA PHE A 122 15.72 -19.37 16.87
C PHE A 122 14.95 -20.69 16.82
N ASN A 123 14.76 -21.22 15.62
CA ASN A 123 14.06 -22.48 15.37
C ASN A 123 14.98 -23.69 15.61
N LYS A 124 14.36 -24.87 15.74
CA LYS A 124 15.02 -26.14 16.02
C LYS A 124 15.76 -26.14 17.37
N ALA A 125 15.20 -25.48 18.38
CA ALA A 125 15.75 -25.42 19.72
C ALA A 125 15.83 -26.80 20.42
N ASP A 126 15.13 -27.81 19.90
CA ASP A 126 15.24 -29.22 20.30
C ASP A 126 16.57 -29.86 19.85
N VAL A 127 17.20 -29.32 18.80
CA VAL A 127 18.45 -29.85 18.21
C VAL A 127 19.64 -28.94 18.53
N PHE A 128 19.43 -27.62 18.49
CA PHE A 128 20.48 -26.63 18.70
C PHE A 128 20.26 -25.93 20.05
N PRO A 129 21.12 -26.18 21.05
CA PRO A 129 20.98 -25.58 22.37
C PRO A 129 21.14 -24.06 22.32
N GLU A 130 20.51 -23.39 23.28
CA GLU A 130 20.58 -21.94 23.42
C GLU A 130 22.01 -21.44 23.63
N ASN A 131 22.35 -20.35 22.95
CA ASN A 131 23.61 -19.65 23.15
C ASN A 131 23.36 -18.34 23.93
N ILE A 132 23.74 -18.34 25.21
CA ILE A 132 23.55 -17.24 26.14
C ILE A 132 24.26 -15.96 25.69
N GLU A 133 25.40 -16.08 25.00
CA GLU A 133 26.13 -14.91 24.50
C GLU A 133 25.32 -14.19 23.41
N ILE A 134 24.74 -14.95 22.48
CA ILE A 134 23.89 -14.41 21.41
C ILE A 134 22.64 -13.75 21.99
N THR A 135 21.93 -14.42 22.91
CA THR A 135 20.71 -13.85 23.50
C THR A 135 21.01 -12.60 24.34
N SER A 136 22.09 -12.61 25.12
CA SER A 136 22.52 -11.44 25.90
C SER A 136 22.88 -10.24 24.99
N GLN A 137 23.54 -10.50 23.86
CA GLN A 137 23.83 -9.46 22.87
C GLN A 137 22.55 -8.85 22.30
N LEU A 138 21.60 -9.68 21.87
CA LEU A 138 20.31 -9.23 21.32
C LEU A 138 19.49 -8.43 22.35
N ASP A 139 19.48 -8.87 23.61
CA ASP A 139 18.80 -8.18 24.70
C ASP A 139 19.42 -6.80 24.96
N SER A 140 20.75 -6.68 24.89
CA SER A 140 21.46 -5.40 25.10
C SER A 140 21.08 -4.32 24.08
N ILE A 141 20.77 -4.74 22.84
CA ILE A 141 20.28 -3.89 21.75
C ILE A 141 18.75 -3.91 21.61
N LYS A 142 18.05 -4.51 22.58
CA LYS A 142 16.59 -4.59 22.66
C LYS A 142 15.92 -5.24 21.43
N VAL A 143 16.61 -6.18 20.80
CA VAL A 143 16.05 -6.94 19.68
C VAL A 143 15.21 -8.08 20.23
N LYS A 144 13.95 -8.12 19.82
CA LYS A 144 12.99 -9.14 20.24
C LYS A 144 13.34 -10.49 19.60
N HIS A 145 13.47 -11.53 20.41
CA HIS A 145 13.75 -12.89 19.94
C HIS A 145 12.90 -13.93 20.67
N VAL A 146 12.78 -15.12 20.07
CA VAL A 146 12.09 -16.28 20.66
C VAL A 146 12.70 -17.59 20.16
N SER A 147 12.83 -18.56 21.05
CA SER A 147 13.25 -19.92 20.72
C SER A 147 12.04 -20.79 20.40
N THR A 148 12.10 -21.53 19.31
CA THR A 148 10.99 -22.39 18.85
C THR A 148 11.48 -23.75 18.39
N SER A 149 10.57 -24.72 18.39
CA SER A 149 10.74 -25.94 17.61
C SER A 149 9.41 -26.30 16.96
N ALA A 150 9.37 -26.17 15.63
CA ALA A 150 8.17 -26.48 14.85
C ALA A 150 7.82 -27.98 14.86
N THR A 151 8.77 -28.87 15.14
CA THR A 151 8.55 -30.34 15.18
C THR A 151 7.86 -30.80 16.44
N VAL A 152 8.17 -30.17 17.59
CA VAL A 152 7.56 -30.47 18.89
C VAL A 152 6.61 -29.37 19.38
N GLU A 153 6.24 -28.43 18.51
CA GLU A 153 5.35 -27.28 18.77
C GLU A 153 5.75 -26.39 19.96
N MET A 154 7.03 -26.38 20.32
CA MET A 154 7.56 -25.56 21.42
C MET A 154 7.75 -24.09 20.98
N GLY A 155 7.38 -23.15 21.84
CA GLY A 155 7.59 -21.70 21.63
C GLY A 155 6.69 -21.05 20.58
N ILE A 156 5.78 -21.80 19.94
CA ILE A 156 4.89 -21.27 18.88
C ILE A 156 3.88 -20.25 19.44
N SER A 157 3.38 -20.46 20.66
CA SER A 157 2.51 -19.49 21.33
C SER A 157 3.24 -18.19 21.67
N ASP A 158 4.51 -18.29 22.10
CA ASP A 158 5.33 -17.11 22.41
C ASP A 158 5.66 -16.32 21.15
N LEU A 159 5.97 -17.01 20.05
CA LEU A 159 6.11 -16.40 18.73
C LEU A 159 4.84 -15.65 18.31
N ARG A 160 3.66 -16.26 18.50
CA ARG A 160 2.38 -15.58 18.23
C ARG A 160 2.26 -14.31 19.05
N GLN A 161 2.49 -14.37 20.36
CA GLN A 161 2.40 -13.19 21.23
C GLN A 161 3.42 -12.11 20.83
N LEU A 162 4.62 -12.51 20.41
CA LEU A 162 5.66 -11.59 19.97
C LEU A 162 5.30 -10.88 18.66
N LEU A 163 4.66 -11.59 17.72
CA LEU A 163 4.10 -10.99 16.51
C LEU A 163 3.03 -9.95 16.85
N LEU A 164 2.11 -10.25 17.77
CA LEU A 164 1.09 -9.30 18.25
C LEU A 164 1.73 -8.04 18.86
N ASN A 165 2.72 -8.22 19.73
CA ASN A 165 3.39 -7.12 20.44
C ASN A 165 4.35 -6.30 19.56
N THR A 166 4.64 -6.76 18.34
CA THR A 166 5.60 -6.12 17.41
C THR A 166 4.93 -5.56 16.17
N ALA A 167 3.63 -5.86 15.97
CA ALA A 167 2.86 -5.27 14.90
C ALA A 167 2.94 -3.72 14.95
N PRO A 168 3.21 -3.06 13.81
CA PRO A 168 3.39 -1.61 13.78
C PRO A 168 2.11 -0.88 14.19
N SER A 169 2.26 0.17 15.01
CA SER A 169 1.13 1.00 15.47
C SER A 169 0.32 1.59 14.33
N ASP A 170 0.95 1.90 13.20
CA ASP A 170 0.29 2.50 12.03
C ASP A 170 -0.65 1.53 11.31
N PHE A 171 -0.45 0.21 11.49
CA PHE A 171 -1.42 -0.78 11.05
C PHE A 171 -2.63 -0.84 11.98
N ILE A 172 -2.39 -0.72 13.30
CA ILE A 172 -3.44 -0.73 14.33
C ILE A 172 -4.28 0.56 14.26
N ASN A 173 -3.63 1.70 14.10
CA ASN A 173 -4.22 3.04 14.06
C ASN A 173 -4.30 3.58 12.63
N ARG A 174 -4.61 2.72 11.67
CA ARG A 174 -4.64 3.12 10.27
C ARG A 174 -5.70 4.21 10.04
N PRO A 175 -5.40 5.29 9.30
CA PRO A 175 -6.42 6.28 8.94
C PRO A 175 -7.55 5.60 8.15
N SER A 176 -8.80 6.00 8.39
CA SER A 176 -9.92 5.63 7.54
C SER A 176 -9.73 6.18 6.13
N ILE A 177 -10.45 5.61 5.17
CA ILE A 177 -10.43 6.09 3.79
C ILE A 177 -11.07 7.49 3.74
N LEU A 178 -12.27 7.61 4.29
CA LEU A 178 -13.04 8.86 4.34
C LEU A 178 -13.96 8.99 5.56
N ALA A 179 -14.17 7.93 6.33
CA ALA A 179 -15.13 7.96 7.44
C ALA A 179 -14.84 9.06 8.47
N ASP A 180 -13.57 9.30 8.79
CA ASP A 180 -13.15 10.37 9.68
C ASP A 180 -13.41 11.79 9.13
N LEU A 181 -13.54 11.95 7.81
CA LEU A 181 -13.90 13.22 7.17
C LEU A 181 -15.42 13.46 7.22
N VAL A 182 -16.21 12.41 7.43
CA VAL A 182 -17.68 12.44 7.39
C VAL A 182 -18.23 12.48 8.81
N GLY A 183 -17.83 11.52 9.65
CA GLY A 183 -18.26 11.38 11.03
C GLY A 183 -19.51 10.52 11.20
N PRO A 184 -19.68 9.86 12.36
CA PRO A 184 -20.86 9.04 12.66
C PRO A 184 -22.17 9.84 12.55
N GLY A 185 -23.20 9.23 11.93
CA GLY A 185 -24.51 9.85 11.72
C GLY A 185 -24.55 10.98 10.67
N GLU A 186 -23.43 11.24 10.00
CA GLU A 186 -23.36 12.17 8.87
C GLU A 186 -23.34 11.41 7.53
N ALA A 187 -23.56 12.12 6.43
CA ALA A 187 -23.69 11.51 5.11
C ALA A 187 -22.57 11.91 4.15
N ALA A 188 -22.13 10.96 3.33
CA ALA A 188 -21.36 11.21 2.12
C ALA A 188 -22.09 10.73 0.87
N ILE A 189 -21.92 11.45 -0.23
CA ILE A 189 -22.39 11.04 -1.56
C ILE A 189 -21.20 10.53 -2.38
N LEU A 190 -21.29 9.29 -2.83
CA LEU A 190 -20.33 8.65 -3.70
C LEU A 190 -20.86 8.68 -5.15
N VAL A 191 -20.24 9.51 -5.99
CA VAL A 191 -20.59 9.66 -7.40
C VAL A 191 -19.78 8.66 -8.24
N VAL A 192 -20.48 7.65 -8.73
CA VAL A 192 -19.94 6.48 -9.43
C VAL A 192 -20.52 6.45 -10.85
N PRO A 193 -19.77 6.92 -11.86
CA PRO A 193 -20.19 6.81 -13.26
C PRO A 193 -20.22 5.34 -13.71
N ILE A 194 -20.82 5.09 -14.87
CA ILE A 194 -20.74 3.75 -15.49
C ILE A 194 -19.29 3.52 -15.92
N ASP A 195 -18.60 2.70 -15.14
CA ASP A 195 -17.25 2.29 -15.46
C ASP A 195 -17.27 1.08 -16.40
N LYS A 196 -16.63 1.21 -17.57
CA LYS A 196 -16.46 0.10 -18.52
C LYS A 196 -15.39 -0.89 -18.07
N GLU A 197 -14.53 -0.49 -17.13
CA GLU A 197 -13.45 -1.31 -16.57
C GLU A 197 -13.96 -2.24 -15.47
N ALA A 198 -15.10 -1.91 -14.85
CA ALA A 198 -15.76 -2.79 -13.90
C ALA A 198 -16.48 -3.95 -14.61
N PRO A 199 -16.30 -5.21 -14.18
CA PRO A 199 -17.09 -6.33 -14.69
C PRO A 199 -18.59 -6.07 -14.50
N LYS A 200 -19.42 -6.54 -15.44
CA LYS A 200 -20.87 -6.39 -15.39
C LYS A 200 -21.42 -6.80 -14.01
N GLY A 201 -22.11 -5.87 -13.35
CA GLY A 201 -22.71 -6.10 -12.03
C GLY A 201 -21.76 -5.91 -10.83
N ARG A 202 -20.60 -5.26 -11.02
CA ARG A 202 -19.64 -4.98 -9.93
C ARG A 202 -19.27 -3.50 -9.87
N LEU A 203 -18.92 -3.05 -8.67
CA LEU A 203 -18.22 -1.77 -8.43
C LEU A 203 -16.71 -2.01 -8.42
N ILE A 204 -15.92 -0.99 -8.73
CA ILE A 204 -14.46 -1.07 -8.59
C ILE A 204 -14.06 -1.05 -7.11
N LEU A 205 -12.87 -1.59 -6.81
CA LEU A 205 -12.43 -1.79 -5.44
C LEU A 205 -12.40 -0.50 -4.58
N PRO A 206 -11.95 0.67 -5.07
CA PRO A 206 -12.01 1.92 -4.29
C PRO A 206 -13.42 2.30 -3.82
N GLN A 207 -14.43 2.06 -4.65
CA GLN A 207 -15.83 2.36 -4.34
C GLN A 207 -16.35 1.40 -3.27
N VAL A 208 -16.11 0.09 -3.43
CA VAL A 208 -16.51 -0.92 -2.44
C VAL A 208 -15.87 -0.65 -1.08
N GLN A 209 -14.57 -0.36 -1.06
CA GLN A 209 -13.85 -0.08 0.18
C GLN A 209 -14.35 1.22 0.85
N SER A 210 -14.65 2.26 0.07
CA SER A 210 -15.18 3.52 0.63
C SER A 210 -16.59 3.34 1.21
N ILE A 211 -17.46 2.56 0.55
CA ILE A 211 -18.79 2.21 1.10
C ILE A 211 -18.62 1.46 2.42
N ARG A 212 -17.72 0.48 2.46
CA ARG A 212 -17.46 -0.30 3.68
C ARG A 212 -16.91 0.56 4.82
N ASP A 213 -15.95 1.44 4.53
CA ASP A 213 -15.35 2.35 5.50
C ASP A 213 -16.40 3.26 6.15
N LEU A 214 -17.32 3.83 5.37
CA LEU A 214 -18.43 4.63 5.90
C LEU A 214 -19.36 3.82 6.81
N LEU A 215 -19.78 2.63 6.35
CA LEU A 215 -20.72 1.80 7.10
C LEU A 215 -20.12 1.25 8.40
N ASP A 216 -18.82 0.96 8.41
CA ASP A 216 -18.11 0.49 9.61
C ASP A 216 -17.96 1.55 10.70
N ASN A 217 -18.17 2.81 10.33
CA ASN A 217 -18.05 3.97 11.20
C ASN A 217 -19.39 4.73 11.31
N ASP A 218 -20.50 4.01 11.20
CA ASP A 218 -21.87 4.51 11.40
C ASP A 218 -22.23 5.74 10.55
N SER A 219 -21.59 5.91 9.38
CA SER A 219 -21.83 7.00 8.45
C SER A 219 -22.83 6.58 7.36
N PHE A 220 -23.68 7.51 6.92
CA PHE A 220 -24.59 7.27 5.81
C PHE A 220 -23.86 7.36 4.47
N CYS A 221 -24.09 6.36 3.61
CA CYS A 221 -23.52 6.31 2.28
C CYS A 221 -24.63 6.36 1.22
N VAL A 222 -24.60 7.37 0.36
CA VAL A 222 -25.50 7.48 -0.79
C VAL A 222 -24.69 7.36 -2.08
N VAL A 223 -25.00 6.35 -2.91
CA VAL A 223 -24.29 6.11 -4.17
C VAL A 223 -25.16 6.55 -5.33
N VAL A 224 -24.61 7.40 -6.20
CA VAL A 224 -25.33 7.95 -7.36
C VAL A 224 -24.45 7.93 -8.60
N LYS A 225 -25.05 8.03 -9.78
CA LYS A 225 -24.33 8.36 -11.00
C LYS A 225 -24.20 9.87 -11.15
N GLU A 226 -23.32 10.30 -12.04
CA GLU A 226 -23.01 11.71 -12.26
C GLU A 226 -24.19 12.52 -12.81
N ARG A 227 -25.24 11.89 -13.34
CA ARG A 227 -26.44 12.57 -13.84
C ARG A 227 -27.47 12.85 -12.75
N GLU A 228 -27.48 12.03 -11.71
CA GLU A 228 -28.45 12.07 -10.63
C GLU A 228 -27.96 12.89 -9.43
N LEU A 229 -26.70 13.35 -9.42
CA LEU A 229 -26.12 14.08 -8.28
C LEU A 229 -26.97 15.29 -7.85
N ARG A 230 -27.40 16.13 -8.80
CA ARG A 230 -28.20 17.33 -8.48
C ARG A 230 -29.55 16.98 -7.85
N GLU A 231 -30.20 15.94 -8.36
CA GLU A 231 -31.45 15.42 -7.82
C GLU A 231 -31.26 14.70 -6.49
N ALA A 232 -30.11 14.06 -6.28
CA ALA A 232 -29.79 13.46 -5.00
C ALA A 232 -29.62 14.54 -3.93
N LEU A 233 -28.87 15.61 -4.24
CA LEU A 233 -28.68 16.74 -3.33
C LEU A 233 -29.99 17.43 -2.93
N SER A 234 -30.95 17.55 -3.85
CA SER A 234 -32.26 18.16 -3.55
C SER A 234 -33.10 17.36 -2.55
N ARG A 235 -32.80 16.07 -2.36
CA ARG A 235 -33.51 15.17 -1.43
C ARG A 235 -32.93 15.18 -0.01
N PHE A 236 -31.81 15.87 0.20
CA PHE A 236 -31.20 15.98 1.52
C PHE A 236 -31.79 17.18 2.29
N ASN A 237 -32.39 16.91 3.45
CA ASN A 237 -32.80 17.96 4.38
C ASN A 237 -31.61 18.65 5.07
N LYS A 238 -30.47 17.96 5.15
CA LYS A 238 -29.19 18.44 5.65
C LYS A 238 -28.11 18.08 4.63
N PRO A 239 -27.26 19.02 4.18
CA PRO A 239 -26.27 18.73 3.15
C PRO A 239 -25.31 17.63 3.59
N PRO A 240 -24.84 16.77 2.66
CA PRO A 240 -23.80 15.79 2.97
C PRO A 240 -22.51 16.50 3.41
N LYS A 241 -21.73 15.83 4.24
CA LYS A 241 -20.42 16.34 4.70
C LYS A 241 -19.34 16.27 3.64
N LEU A 242 -19.48 15.33 2.70
CA LEU A 242 -18.49 15.11 1.66
C LEU A 242 -19.13 14.54 0.40
N ILE A 243 -18.68 15.03 -0.75
CA ILE A 243 -18.91 14.37 -2.04
C ILE A 243 -17.59 13.76 -2.52
N VAL A 244 -17.66 12.51 -2.96
CA VAL A 244 -16.53 11.78 -3.53
C VAL A 244 -16.90 11.34 -4.92
N THR A 245 -16.08 11.68 -5.91
CA THR A 245 -16.34 11.32 -7.32
C THR A 245 -15.24 10.45 -7.90
N ASP A 246 -15.56 9.73 -8.97
CA ASP A 246 -14.53 9.29 -9.89
C ASP A 246 -13.81 10.49 -10.52
N SER A 247 -12.49 10.39 -10.67
CA SER A 247 -11.66 11.48 -11.20
C SER A 247 -12.02 11.83 -12.65
N GLN A 248 -12.61 10.92 -13.43
CA GLN A 248 -13.08 11.20 -14.78
C GLN A 248 -14.34 12.08 -14.82
N ALA A 249 -15.15 12.07 -13.76
CA ALA A 249 -16.39 12.84 -13.67
C ALA A 249 -16.19 14.20 -12.97
N PHE A 250 -14.95 14.55 -12.61
CA PHE A 250 -14.63 15.71 -11.78
C PHE A 250 -15.27 17.02 -12.28
N LEU A 251 -15.10 17.40 -13.55
CA LEU A 251 -15.62 18.68 -14.05
C LEU A 251 -17.14 18.80 -13.89
N LYS A 252 -17.86 17.73 -14.27
CA LYS A 252 -19.32 17.71 -14.17
C LYS A 252 -19.77 17.75 -12.71
N VAL A 253 -19.17 16.91 -11.87
CA VAL A 253 -19.53 16.83 -10.45
C VAL A 253 -19.20 18.13 -9.73
N THR A 254 -18.06 18.75 -10.00
CA THR A 254 -17.71 20.06 -9.46
C THR A 254 -18.75 21.12 -9.84
N ALA A 255 -19.20 21.14 -11.10
CA ALA A 255 -20.22 22.08 -11.56
C ALA A 255 -21.60 21.87 -10.90
N ASP A 256 -21.94 20.62 -10.58
CA ASP A 256 -23.20 20.26 -9.92
C ASP A 256 -23.14 20.34 -8.38
N THR A 257 -21.96 20.53 -7.80
CA THR A 257 -21.74 20.54 -6.35
C THR A 257 -21.65 21.97 -5.79
N PRO A 258 -22.52 22.35 -4.83
CA PRO A 258 -22.45 23.64 -4.15
C PRO A 258 -21.08 23.93 -3.50
N PRO A 259 -20.51 25.15 -3.61
CA PRO A 259 -19.19 25.53 -3.10
C PRO A 259 -18.95 25.28 -1.61
N GLU A 260 -19.99 25.20 -0.79
CA GLU A 260 -19.91 24.94 0.64
C GLU A 260 -19.74 23.46 0.99
N ILE A 261 -20.07 22.55 0.06
CA ILE A 261 -19.94 21.10 0.28
C ILE A 261 -18.54 20.67 -0.19
N PRO A 262 -17.68 20.15 0.70
CA PRO A 262 -16.37 19.65 0.31
C PRO A 262 -16.46 18.54 -0.74
N LEU A 263 -15.52 18.55 -1.69
CA LEU A 263 -15.48 17.63 -2.81
C LEU A 263 -14.07 17.04 -2.95
N THR A 264 -13.98 15.74 -3.20
CA THR A 264 -12.72 15.09 -3.58
C THR A 264 -12.97 13.88 -4.49
N SER A 265 -11.93 13.12 -4.82
CA SER A 265 -12.08 11.87 -5.59
C SER A 265 -11.63 10.64 -4.82
N PHE A 266 -12.11 9.47 -5.26
CA PHE A 266 -11.60 8.19 -4.77
C PHE A 266 -10.09 8.10 -4.91
N SER A 267 -9.52 8.59 -6.00
CA SER A 267 -8.07 8.57 -6.20
C SER A 267 -7.33 9.39 -5.14
N ILE A 268 -7.81 10.58 -4.77
CA ILE A 268 -7.17 11.42 -3.75
C ILE A 268 -7.34 10.81 -2.34
N LEU A 269 -8.51 10.26 -2.02
CA LEU A 269 -8.71 9.52 -0.77
C LEU A 269 -7.73 8.35 -0.65
N PHE A 270 -7.46 7.64 -1.74
CA PHE A 270 -6.49 6.55 -1.75
C PHE A 270 -5.04 7.03 -1.70
N ALA A 271 -4.72 8.21 -2.24
CA ALA A 271 -3.41 8.85 -2.03
C ALA A 271 -3.16 9.11 -0.54
N ARG A 272 -4.17 9.59 0.19
CA ARG A 272 -4.12 9.74 1.65
C ARG A 272 -4.02 8.40 2.37
N PHE A 273 -4.90 7.46 2.03
CA PHE A 273 -5.04 6.19 2.73
C PHE A 273 -3.85 5.24 2.54
N GLN A 274 -3.21 5.26 1.36
CA GLN A 274 -2.08 4.39 1.01
C GLN A 274 -0.73 5.11 1.00
N GLY A 275 -0.70 6.41 0.76
CA GLY A 275 0.53 7.17 0.60
C GLY A 275 0.67 8.29 1.62
N ASP A 276 1.45 9.30 1.21
CA ASP A 276 1.63 10.56 1.89
C ASP A 276 0.99 11.64 1.00
N LEU A 277 -0.21 12.10 1.38
CA LEU A 277 -0.97 13.06 0.58
C LEU A 277 -0.21 14.37 0.41
N SER A 278 0.46 14.85 1.45
CA SER A 278 1.20 16.12 1.42
C SER A 278 2.39 16.05 0.47
N GLU A 279 3.14 14.95 0.51
CA GLU A 279 4.23 14.74 -0.45
C GLU A 279 3.69 14.65 -1.89
N MET A 280 2.58 13.95 -2.09
CA MET A 280 1.97 13.82 -3.43
C MET A 280 1.39 15.13 -3.96
N VAL A 281 0.95 16.03 -3.08
CA VAL A 281 0.55 17.39 -3.43
C VAL A 281 1.74 18.18 -3.97
N ARG A 282 2.90 18.16 -3.28
CA ARG A 282 4.14 18.76 -3.82
C ARG A 282 4.52 18.14 -5.16
N GLY A 283 4.35 16.83 -5.27
CA GLY A 283 4.54 16.12 -6.53
C GLY A 283 3.65 16.64 -7.67
N ALA A 284 2.39 16.99 -7.37
CA ALA A 284 1.48 17.55 -8.36
C ALA A 284 1.89 18.97 -8.77
N MET A 285 2.39 19.78 -7.85
CA MET A 285 2.86 21.15 -8.14
C MET A 285 4.06 21.15 -9.09
N ALA A 286 4.86 20.07 -9.12
CA ALA A 286 5.95 19.92 -10.08
C ALA A 286 5.46 19.85 -11.56
N ILE A 287 4.16 19.64 -11.81
CA ILE A 287 3.58 19.68 -13.16
C ILE A 287 3.87 21.01 -13.86
N ASP A 288 3.91 22.13 -13.14
CA ASP A 288 4.22 23.46 -13.71
C ASP A 288 5.65 23.60 -14.23
N THR A 289 6.54 22.71 -13.79
CA THR A 289 7.95 22.71 -14.22
C THR A 289 8.21 21.86 -15.46
N LEU A 290 7.21 21.07 -15.89
CA LEU A 290 7.33 20.18 -17.04
C LEU A 290 7.44 20.96 -18.36
N LYS A 291 8.26 20.44 -19.26
CA LYS A 291 8.52 21.00 -20.59
C LYS A 291 8.37 19.92 -21.67
N THR A 292 8.22 20.37 -22.91
CA THR A 292 8.25 19.48 -24.08
C THR A 292 9.49 18.59 -24.07
N GLY A 293 9.31 17.29 -24.24
CA GLY A 293 10.36 16.27 -24.23
C GLY A 293 10.71 15.73 -22.84
N ASP A 294 10.16 16.29 -21.75
CA ASP A 294 10.37 15.70 -20.42
C ASP A 294 9.71 14.32 -20.32
N LYS A 295 10.42 13.42 -19.61
CA LYS A 295 9.95 12.06 -19.33
C LYS A 295 9.06 12.03 -18.09
N VAL A 296 7.89 11.42 -18.22
CA VAL A 296 6.93 11.18 -17.13
C VAL A 296 6.64 9.69 -17.04
N LEU A 297 6.78 9.12 -15.84
CA LEU A 297 6.46 7.73 -15.58
C LEU A 297 5.05 7.60 -15.03
N ILE A 298 4.20 6.82 -15.68
CA ILE A 298 2.89 6.42 -15.17
C ILE A 298 3.00 5.00 -14.60
N ALA A 299 2.74 4.87 -13.29
CA ALA A 299 2.97 3.63 -12.56
C ALA A 299 1.67 3.07 -11.95
N GLU A 300 1.36 1.82 -12.28
CA GLU A 300 0.13 1.14 -11.86
C GLU A 300 0.39 -0.04 -10.93
N ALA A 301 -0.47 -0.16 -9.93
CA ALA A 301 -0.42 -1.21 -8.92
C ALA A 301 -1.16 -2.50 -9.31
N CYS A 302 -1.95 -2.44 -10.38
CA CYS A 302 -2.79 -3.53 -10.83
C CYS A 302 -2.27 -4.11 -12.16
N SER A 303 -2.51 -5.41 -12.37
CA SER A 303 -2.06 -6.14 -13.55
C SER A 303 -3.18 -6.40 -14.57
N HIS A 304 -4.37 -5.81 -14.39
CA HIS A 304 -5.49 -6.09 -15.29
C HIS A 304 -5.29 -5.42 -16.66
N HIS A 305 -5.81 -6.05 -17.71
CA HIS A 305 -5.78 -5.48 -19.05
C HIS A 305 -6.78 -4.31 -19.12
N PRO A 306 -6.35 -3.11 -19.53
CA PRO A 306 -7.23 -1.95 -19.66
C PRO A 306 -8.27 -2.22 -20.72
N ILE A 307 -9.51 -1.79 -20.47
CA ILE A 307 -10.63 -1.94 -21.41
C ILE A 307 -11.04 -0.53 -21.86
N GLY A 308 -10.74 -0.18 -23.11
CA GLY A 308 -11.13 1.10 -23.71
C GLY A 308 -10.14 2.24 -23.46
N GLU A 309 -10.64 3.47 -23.28
CA GLU A 309 -9.83 4.65 -22.97
C GLU A 309 -9.44 4.68 -21.48
N ASP A 310 -8.35 3.99 -21.18
CA ASP A 310 -7.79 3.86 -19.84
C ASP A 310 -7.23 5.19 -19.31
N ILE A 311 -7.41 5.40 -17.99
CA ILE A 311 -7.01 6.64 -17.31
C ILE A 311 -5.51 6.85 -17.41
N GLY A 312 -4.74 5.80 -17.10
CA GLY A 312 -3.28 5.84 -17.02
C GLY A 312 -2.63 6.02 -18.39
N THR A 313 -3.04 5.22 -19.37
CA THR A 313 -2.37 5.18 -20.68
C THR A 313 -2.87 6.21 -21.69
N VAL A 314 -4.07 6.77 -21.51
CA VAL A 314 -4.67 7.69 -22.50
C VAL A 314 -5.04 9.04 -21.89
N LYS A 315 -5.86 9.07 -20.84
CA LYS A 315 -6.48 10.32 -20.37
C LYS A 315 -5.50 11.25 -19.66
N ILE A 316 -4.73 10.73 -18.70
CA ILE A 316 -3.70 11.50 -17.99
C ILE A 316 -2.65 12.06 -18.97
N PRO A 317 -2.04 11.24 -19.86
CA PRO A 317 -1.13 11.74 -20.89
C PRO A 317 -1.71 12.89 -21.71
N ARG A 318 -2.98 12.77 -22.13
CA ARG A 318 -3.67 13.80 -22.91
C ARG A 318 -3.83 15.09 -22.11
N TRP A 319 -4.34 15.02 -20.88
CA TRP A 319 -4.55 16.20 -20.04
C TRP A 319 -3.24 16.90 -19.68
N LEU A 320 -2.18 16.15 -19.39
CA LEU A 320 -0.85 16.72 -19.12
C LEU A 320 -0.25 17.38 -20.36
N THR A 321 -0.31 16.71 -21.52
CA THR A 321 0.18 17.28 -22.79
C THR A 321 -0.57 18.57 -23.13
N GLN A 322 -1.89 18.62 -22.88
CA GLN A 322 -2.71 19.82 -23.05
C GLN A 322 -2.31 20.93 -22.07
N TYR A 323 -2.09 20.58 -20.80
CA TYR A 323 -1.68 21.53 -19.76
C TYR A 323 -0.30 22.16 -20.04
N VAL A 324 0.69 21.32 -20.38
CA VAL A 324 2.06 21.76 -20.70
C VAL A 324 2.14 22.52 -22.02
N GLY A 325 1.16 22.33 -22.92
CA GLY A 325 1.17 22.93 -24.26
C GLY A 325 2.23 22.31 -25.17
N GLY A 326 2.68 21.08 -24.88
CA GLY A 326 3.82 20.44 -25.53
C GLY A 326 3.85 18.93 -25.31
N LYS A 327 4.49 18.19 -26.23
CA LYS A 327 4.56 16.73 -26.18
C LYS A 327 5.49 16.25 -25.06
N LEU A 328 4.98 15.40 -24.18
CA LEU A 328 5.75 14.71 -23.14
C LEU A 328 6.14 13.30 -23.61
N GLU A 329 7.23 12.76 -23.05
CA GLU A 329 7.61 11.35 -23.20
C GLU A 329 6.97 10.55 -22.05
N ILE A 330 6.04 9.65 -22.38
CA ILE A 330 5.28 8.90 -21.36
C ILE A 330 5.70 7.43 -21.38
N ASP A 331 6.23 6.97 -20.25
CA ASP A 331 6.45 5.55 -19.98
C ASP A 331 5.36 5.01 -19.06
N ASN A 332 4.93 3.76 -19.29
CA ASN A 332 3.95 3.09 -18.45
C ASN A 332 4.56 1.83 -17.85
N ILE A 333 4.41 1.66 -16.54
CA ILE A 333 4.84 0.45 -15.84
C ILE A 333 3.72 -0.11 -14.97
N ARG A 334 3.67 -1.43 -14.88
CA ARG A 334 2.70 -2.16 -14.07
C ARG A 334 3.41 -3.16 -13.19
N GLY A 335 2.92 -3.32 -11.97
CA GLY A 335 3.51 -4.23 -10.99
C GLY A 335 4.29 -3.50 -9.91
N HIS A 336 5.03 -4.24 -9.10
CA HIS A 336 5.60 -3.76 -7.83
C HIS A 336 6.83 -2.86 -7.99
N ASP A 337 7.60 -3.04 -9.05
CA ASP A 337 8.90 -2.37 -9.22
C ASP A 337 8.82 -1.11 -10.08
N PHE A 338 9.73 -0.17 -9.81
CA PHE A 338 10.02 0.94 -10.72
C PHE A 338 11.11 0.54 -11.72
N PRO A 339 11.26 1.25 -12.85
CA PRO A 339 12.43 1.12 -13.71
C PRO A 339 13.73 1.39 -12.93
N GLU A 340 14.85 0.78 -13.34
CA GLU A 340 16.15 1.00 -12.66
C GLU A 340 16.58 2.48 -12.70
N ASN A 341 16.30 3.18 -13.80
CA ASN A 341 16.71 4.57 -14.01
C ASN A 341 15.61 5.58 -13.61
N ILE A 342 15.14 5.52 -12.36
CA ILE A 342 14.10 6.43 -11.85
C ILE A 342 14.48 7.90 -12.06
N SER A 343 15.76 8.25 -11.89
CA SER A 343 16.28 9.62 -11.98
C SER A 343 16.15 10.27 -13.36
N GLU A 344 15.83 9.51 -14.42
CA GLU A 344 15.57 10.07 -15.76
C GLU A 344 14.22 10.77 -15.85
N TYR A 345 13.27 10.43 -14.98
CA TYR A 345 11.93 11.00 -15.00
C TYR A 345 11.87 12.35 -14.28
N LYS A 346 11.04 13.25 -14.81
CA LYS A 346 10.73 14.54 -14.17
C LYS A 346 9.53 14.46 -13.22
N LEU A 347 8.67 13.49 -13.43
CA LEU A 347 7.49 13.26 -12.62
C LEU A 347 7.10 11.79 -12.67
N ILE A 348 6.71 11.24 -11.52
CA ILE A 348 6.08 9.94 -11.41
C ILE A 348 4.61 10.15 -11.04
N ILE A 349 3.71 9.52 -11.78
CA ILE A 349 2.27 9.58 -11.55
C ILE A 349 1.79 8.18 -11.22
N HIS A 350 1.40 7.98 -9.96
CA HIS A 350 1.01 6.68 -9.47
C HIS A 350 -0.52 6.53 -9.37
N CYS A 351 -1.06 5.34 -9.65
CA CYS A 351 -2.47 5.05 -9.36
C CYS A 351 -2.77 5.09 -7.84
N GLY A 352 -4.03 4.88 -7.43
CA GLY A 352 -4.41 4.85 -6.01
C GLY A 352 -3.89 3.65 -5.18
N ALA A 353 -3.12 2.73 -5.77
CA ALA A 353 -2.57 1.56 -5.08
C ALA A 353 -3.60 0.71 -4.30
N CYS A 354 -4.86 0.68 -4.74
CA CYS A 354 -5.97 0.04 -4.04
C CYS A 354 -5.85 -1.50 -3.92
N MET A 355 -4.90 -2.10 -4.62
CA MET A 355 -4.60 -3.55 -4.58
C MET A 355 -3.41 -3.89 -3.67
N TRP A 356 -2.70 -2.90 -3.13
CA TRP A 356 -1.50 -3.08 -2.32
C TRP A 356 -1.73 -2.70 -0.87
N ASN A 357 -0.83 -3.16 0.02
CA ASN A 357 -0.71 -2.62 1.37
C ASN A 357 -0.01 -1.25 1.34
N ARG A 358 -0.21 -0.48 2.41
CA ARG A 358 0.31 0.89 2.55
C ARG A 358 1.83 0.94 2.42
N ARG A 359 2.54 -0.02 3.02
CA ARG A 359 4.00 -0.11 2.97
C ARG A 359 4.57 -0.13 1.57
N THR A 360 3.96 -0.87 0.64
CA THR A 360 4.43 -0.91 -0.75
C THR A 360 4.40 0.48 -1.39
N MET A 361 3.33 1.25 -1.14
CA MET A 361 3.21 2.62 -1.67
C MET A 361 4.20 3.59 -1.00
N LEU A 362 4.38 3.48 0.32
CA LEU A 362 5.36 4.29 1.05
C LEU A 362 6.79 4.00 0.58
N SER A 363 7.15 2.74 0.33
CA SER A 363 8.46 2.38 -0.25
C SER A 363 8.67 3.05 -1.62
N ARG A 364 7.64 3.12 -2.46
CA ARG A 364 7.72 3.86 -3.74
C ARG A 364 7.94 5.35 -3.55
N ILE A 365 7.24 5.98 -2.62
CA ILE A 365 7.44 7.40 -2.30
C ILE A 365 8.89 7.63 -1.84
N MET A 366 9.41 6.77 -0.95
CA MET A 366 10.79 6.85 -0.48
C MET A 366 11.81 6.70 -1.63
N LYS A 367 11.62 5.72 -2.52
CA LYS A 367 12.50 5.53 -3.70
C LYS A 367 12.49 6.74 -4.63
N ALA A 368 11.31 7.30 -4.90
CA ALA A 368 11.17 8.51 -5.72
C ALA A 368 11.88 9.71 -5.05
N ARG A 369 11.70 9.88 -3.74
CA ARG A 369 12.37 10.92 -2.95
C ARG A 369 13.90 10.76 -2.96
N GLN A 370 14.42 9.54 -2.79
CA GLN A 370 15.85 9.24 -2.88
C GLN A 370 16.42 9.55 -4.26
N ALA A 371 15.66 9.26 -5.32
CA ALA A 371 15.98 9.63 -6.69
C ALA A 371 15.78 11.13 -7.00
N LYS A 372 15.25 11.92 -6.04
CA LYS A 372 14.86 13.33 -6.19
C LYS A 372 13.87 13.56 -7.34
N VAL A 373 12.97 12.59 -7.56
CA VAL A 373 11.92 12.67 -8.56
C VAL A 373 10.58 12.90 -7.85
N PRO A 374 9.85 13.99 -8.18
CA PRO A 374 8.52 14.23 -7.65
C PRO A 374 7.58 13.07 -7.99
N LEU A 375 6.78 12.64 -7.00
CA LEU A 375 5.77 11.60 -7.17
C LEU A 375 4.41 12.14 -6.76
N THR A 376 3.42 11.99 -7.62
CA THR A 376 2.02 12.33 -7.33
C THR A 376 1.10 11.15 -7.67
N ASN A 377 -0.22 11.38 -7.63
CA ASN A 377 -1.20 10.37 -7.98
C ASN A 377 -2.21 10.84 -9.04
N TYR A 378 -2.95 9.89 -9.60
CA TYR A 378 -3.92 10.14 -10.68
C TYR A 378 -4.92 11.24 -10.33
N GLY A 379 -5.49 11.19 -9.13
CA GLY A 379 -6.52 12.15 -8.70
C GLY A 379 -5.96 13.57 -8.60
N LEU A 380 -4.79 13.71 -7.99
CA LEU A 380 -4.11 14.98 -7.84
C LEU A 380 -3.67 15.55 -9.20
N THR A 381 -3.07 14.73 -10.07
CA THR A 381 -2.71 15.15 -11.44
C THR A 381 -3.92 15.67 -12.20
N ILE A 382 -5.03 14.91 -12.19
CA ILE A 382 -6.26 15.31 -12.90
C ILE A 382 -6.83 16.60 -12.31
N ALA A 383 -6.92 16.70 -10.98
CA ALA A 383 -7.43 17.89 -10.32
C ALA A 383 -6.55 19.13 -10.60
N TYR A 384 -5.23 18.96 -10.66
CA TYR A 384 -4.26 20.00 -10.99
C TYR A 384 -4.42 20.47 -12.43
N SER A 385 -4.36 19.56 -13.39
CA SER A 385 -4.46 19.88 -14.82
C SER A 385 -5.82 20.47 -15.22
N LEU A 386 -6.88 20.21 -14.46
CA LEU A 386 -8.23 20.74 -14.70
C LEU A 386 -8.55 22.01 -13.92
N GLY A 387 -7.61 22.54 -13.12
CA GLY A 387 -7.82 23.79 -12.36
C GLY A 387 -8.80 23.68 -11.19
N ILE A 388 -9.02 22.48 -10.66
CA ILE A 388 -9.92 22.23 -9.51
C ILE A 388 -9.17 21.75 -8.27
N PHE A 389 -7.85 21.92 -8.25
CA PHE A 389 -6.97 21.34 -7.25
C PHE A 389 -7.26 21.81 -5.83
N GLU A 390 -7.40 23.13 -5.63
CA GLU A 390 -7.74 23.70 -4.33
C GLU A 390 -9.06 23.12 -3.82
N ARG A 391 -10.08 23.05 -4.69
CA ARG A 391 -11.40 22.49 -4.39
C ARG A 391 -11.29 21.02 -3.96
N ALA A 392 -10.52 20.22 -4.69
CA ALA A 392 -10.33 18.80 -4.42
C ALA A 392 -9.56 18.51 -3.11
N LEU A 393 -8.78 19.49 -2.64
CA LEU A 393 -7.99 19.42 -1.41
C LEU A 393 -8.70 20.00 -0.18
N GLN A 394 -9.84 20.67 -0.32
CA GLN A 394 -10.60 21.25 0.80
C GLN A 394 -10.87 20.27 1.96
N PRO A 395 -11.18 18.98 1.72
CA PRO A 395 -11.36 18.02 2.82
C PRO A 395 -10.09 17.72 3.63
N PHE A 396 -8.90 18.18 3.18
CA PHE A 396 -7.61 17.85 3.76
C PHE A 396 -6.81 19.12 4.12
N PRO A 397 -7.09 19.76 5.28
CA PRO A 397 -6.49 21.05 5.63
C PRO A 397 -4.96 21.08 5.55
N ALA A 398 -4.28 20.05 6.04
CA ALA A 398 -2.81 19.98 6.01
C ALA A 398 -2.25 19.89 4.57
N ALA A 399 -2.91 19.15 3.67
CA ALA A 399 -2.48 19.05 2.29
C ALA A 399 -2.81 20.32 1.49
N LEU A 400 -3.94 20.96 1.82
CA LEU A 400 -4.31 22.25 1.26
C LEU A 400 -3.34 23.36 1.68
N GLU A 401 -2.88 23.33 2.94
CA GLU A 401 -1.88 24.27 3.46
C GLU A 401 -0.57 24.15 2.68
N VAL A 402 -0.08 22.93 2.44
CA VAL A 402 1.11 22.69 1.59
C VAL A 402 0.96 23.34 0.22
N PHE A 403 -0.19 23.16 -0.43
CA PHE A 403 -0.47 23.79 -1.73
C PHE A 403 -0.51 25.33 -1.66
N LYS A 404 -0.98 25.90 -0.54
CA LYS A 404 -1.09 27.37 -0.35
C LYS A 404 0.20 28.03 0.11
N SER A 405 1.09 27.31 0.80
CA SER A 405 2.35 27.85 1.31
C SER A 405 3.48 27.81 0.28
N GLU A 406 3.40 26.91 -0.69
CA GLU A 406 4.43 26.68 -1.71
C GLU A 406 4.08 27.26 -3.10
N ASN A 407 2.89 27.89 -3.23
CA ASN A 407 2.48 28.75 -4.35
C ASN A 407 2.44 30.21 -3.91
#